data_AF-A0A848B8V5-F1
#
_entry.id   AF-A0A848B8V5-F1
#
_cell.length_a   1.000
_cell.length_b   1.000
_cell.length_c   1.000
_cell.angle_alpha   90.00
_cell.angle_beta   90.00
_cell.angle_gamma   90.00
#
_symmetry.space_group_name_H-M   'P 1'
#
loop_
_entity.id
_entity.type
_entity.pdbx_description
1 polymer ?
#
loop_
_entity_poly.entity_id
_entity_poly.type
_entity_poly.pdbx_seq_one_letter_code
_entity_poly.pdbx_strand_id
1 'polypeptide(L)'
;MVKFFRKPWFWILLLDVLYLLIAVFFALSFALFPDAAYSDWEEFYIMKWRDSAIRPLYSLFTFLISLACCIITPFLRKTAVRAKAASMFIYLLLALFSLGFLMPSFGAAREPARRISCGSNLRQIRICLEQYAEDFDGFLPPDLPTLSESAYLSDAAIYRCPSRQEPNTDFADYLYYGANRRIDEKPPFLLLKDRARNHPGKYGNLMLSNGNLLYEKN
;
A
#
# COMPACT_ATOMS: atom_id res chain seq x y z
N MET A 1 18.09 33.24 31.60
CA MET A 1 17.36 32.10 31.02
C MET A 1 16.28 32.46 29.99
N VAL A 2 15.51 33.55 30.15
CA VAL A 2 14.37 33.88 29.23
C VAL A 2 14.78 34.18 27.78
N LYS A 3 16.02 34.63 27.51
CA LYS A 3 16.50 34.90 26.14
C LYS A 3 16.68 33.63 25.28
N PHE A 4 16.76 32.46 25.90
CA PHE A 4 16.93 31.17 25.22
C PHE A 4 15.63 30.73 24.52
N PHE A 5 14.50 30.84 25.22
CA PHE A 5 13.15 30.51 24.72
C PHE A 5 12.63 31.45 23.63
N ARG A 6 13.29 32.59 23.39
CA ARG A 6 12.92 33.51 22.28
C ARG A 6 13.59 33.12 20.95
N LYS A 7 14.44 32.09 20.94
CA LYS A 7 15.14 31.69 19.72
C LYS A 7 14.25 30.75 18.90
N PRO A 8 14.01 31.01 17.61
CA PRO A 8 13.11 30.21 16.80
C PRO A 8 13.58 28.75 16.62
N TRP A 9 14.90 28.51 16.61
CA TRP A 9 15.44 27.14 16.54
C TRP A 9 15.05 26.27 17.75
N PHE A 10 14.84 26.87 18.92
CA PHE A 10 14.43 26.14 20.11
C PHE A 10 13.03 25.55 19.96
N TRP A 11 12.10 26.31 19.37
CA TRP A 11 10.72 25.85 19.13
C TRP A 11 10.63 24.81 18.01
N ILE A 12 11.48 24.92 17.00
CA ILE A 12 11.61 23.88 15.96
C ILE A 12 12.08 22.56 16.60
N LEU A 13 13.13 22.63 17.41
CA LEU A 13 13.69 21.46 18.09
C LEU A 13 12.72 20.88 19.13
N LEU A 14 11.95 21.72 19.82
CA LEU A 14 10.89 21.30 20.73
C LEU A 14 9.74 20.60 19.99
N LEU A 15 9.35 21.10 18.82
CA LEU A 15 8.36 20.46 17.95
C LEU A 15 8.85 19.09 17.46
N ASP A 16 10.12 18.99 17.08
CA ASP A 16 10.72 17.71 16.66
C ASP A 16 10.79 16.70 17.82
N VAL A 17 11.16 17.14 19.03
CA VAL A 17 11.17 16.28 20.22
C VAL A 17 9.75 15.87 20.62
N LEU A 18 8.78 16.77 20.56
CA LEU A 18 7.38 16.45 20.82
C LEU A 18 6.83 15.45 19.80
N TYR A 19 7.22 15.59 18.52
CA TYR A 19 6.88 14.64 17.47
C TYR A 19 7.50 13.26 17.74
N LEU A 20 8.77 13.19 18.15
CA LEU A 20 9.42 11.93 18.53
C LEU A 20 8.74 11.30 19.75
N LEU A 21 8.37 12.09 20.75
CA LEU A 21 7.63 11.60 21.92
C LEU A 21 6.24 11.08 21.54
N ILE A 22 5.54 11.73 20.62
CA ILE A 22 4.27 11.24 20.08
C ILE A 22 4.50 9.95 19.28
N ALA A 23 5.53 9.90 18.43
CA ALA A 23 5.86 8.70 17.66
C ALA A 23 6.24 7.51 18.55
N VAL A 24 7.01 7.75 19.61
CA VAL A 24 7.40 6.75 20.62
C VAL A 24 6.21 6.36 21.49
N PHE A 25 5.35 7.31 21.88
CA PHE A 25 4.09 7.03 22.58
C PHE A 25 3.18 6.14 21.75
N PHE A 26 3.01 6.43 20.46
CA PHE A 26 2.29 5.54 19.54
C PHE A 26 2.98 4.18 19.45
N ALA A 27 4.32 4.14 19.25
CA ALA A 27 5.12 2.92 19.20
C ALA A 27 4.96 2.01 20.44
N LEU A 28 4.97 2.59 21.64
CA LEU A 28 4.79 1.88 22.92
C LEU A 28 3.33 1.51 23.17
N SER A 29 2.39 2.36 22.76
CA SER A 29 0.96 2.07 22.88
C SER A 29 0.57 0.86 22.03
N PHE A 30 1.24 0.61 20.89
CA PHE A 30 1.06 -0.61 20.08
C PHE A 30 1.38 -1.92 20.81
N ALA A 31 2.18 -1.90 21.89
CA ALA A 31 2.47 -3.10 22.68
C ALA A 31 1.34 -3.45 23.69
N LEU A 32 0.36 -2.58 23.89
CA LEU A 32 -0.72 -2.73 24.89
C LEU A 32 -2.11 -3.03 24.30
N PHE A 33 -2.29 -2.93 22.97
CA PHE A 33 -3.61 -3.10 22.34
C PHE A 33 -3.87 -4.55 21.91
N PRO A 34 -5.13 -5.04 22.01
CA PRO A 34 -5.53 -6.35 21.50
C PRO A 34 -5.51 -6.41 19.95
N ASP A 35 -5.26 -7.59 19.38
CA ASP A 35 -5.05 -7.82 17.93
C ASP A 35 -6.16 -7.28 17.01
N ALA A 36 -7.41 -7.18 17.49
CA ALA A 36 -8.53 -6.61 16.73
C ALA A 36 -8.42 -5.08 16.57
N ALA A 37 -7.85 -4.37 17.54
CA ALA A 37 -7.55 -2.95 17.40
C ALA A 37 -6.35 -2.71 16.48
N TYR A 38 -5.44 -3.69 16.39
CA TYR A 38 -4.28 -3.66 15.51
C TYR A 38 -4.68 -3.69 14.02
N SER A 39 -5.65 -4.51 13.62
CA SER A 39 -6.10 -4.56 12.21
C SER A 39 -6.74 -3.24 11.74
N ASP A 40 -7.57 -2.61 12.59
CA ASP A 40 -8.27 -1.37 12.25
C ASP A 40 -7.31 -0.16 12.23
N TRP A 41 -6.33 -0.14 13.14
CA TRP A 41 -5.30 0.90 13.18
C TRP A 41 -4.21 0.71 12.12
N GLU A 42 -3.83 -0.52 11.76
CA GLU A 42 -2.99 -0.77 10.59
C GLU A 42 -3.69 -0.30 9.32
N GLU A 43 -4.99 -0.57 9.18
CA GLU A 43 -5.77 -0.12 8.03
C GLU A 43 -5.82 1.41 7.96
N PHE A 44 -6.02 2.10 9.09
CA PHE A 44 -5.94 3.57 9.16
C PHE A 44 -4.51 4.10 8.92
N TYR A 45 -3.49 3.55 9.57
CA TYR A 45 -2.10 4.03 9.44
C TYR A 45 -1.59 3.80 8.02
N ILE A 46 -1.88 2.64 7.42
CA ILE A 46 -1.51 2.32 6.04
C ILE A 46 -2.31 3.23 5.11
N MET A 47 -3.64 3.16 5.08
CA MET A 47 -4.47 3.86 4.08
C MET A 47 -4.52 5.39 4.26
N LYS A 48 -4.41 5.91 5.49
CA LYS A 48 -4.69 7.33 5.80
C LYS A 48 -3.48 8.14 6.25
N TRP A 49 -2.36 7.52 6.66
CA TRP A 49 -1.18 8.26 7.14
C TRP A 49 0.14 7.92 6.41
N ARG A 50 0.44 6.65 6.17
CA ARG A 50 1.58 6.17 5.37
C ARG A 50 1.38 6.45 3.89
N ASP A 51 0.14 6.34 3.42
CA ASP A 51 -0.23 6.37 2.01
C ASP A 51 -1.00 7.63 1.57
N SER A 52 -1.26 8.57 2.47
CA SER A 52 -1.98 9.81 2.15
C SER A 52 -1.05 10.90 1.61
N ALA A 53 -1.59 11.73 0.70
CA ALA A 53 -0.91 12.91 0.14
C ALA A 53 -0.48 13.94 1.22
N ILE A 54 -0.98 13.80 2.45
CA ILE A 54 -0.69 14.70 3.58
C ILE A 54 0.80 14.64 3.95
N ARG A 55 1.42 13.46 3.95
CA ARG A 55 2.84 13.28 4.29
C ARG A 55 3.78 13.98 3.30
N PRO A 56 3.70 13.77 1.96
CA PRO A 56 4.53 14.50 1.02
C PRO A 56 4.20 16.00 0.97
N LEU A 57 2.94 16.41 1.16
CA LEU A 57 2.57 17.83 1.25
C LEU A 57 3.20 18.51 2.47
N TYR A 58 3.20 17.85 3.64
CA TYR A 58 3.82 18.37 4.85
C TYR A 58 5.36 18.41 4.73
N SER A 59 5.98 17.36 4.17
CA SER A 59 7.42 17.34 3.89
C SER A 59 7.85 18.39 2.86
N LEU A 60 7.02 18.65 1.84
CA LEU A 60 7.23 19.74 0.89
C LEU A 60 7.12 21.10 1.59
N PHE A 61 6.12 21.29 2.45
CA PHE A 61 5.92 22.53 3.20
C PHE A 61 7.10 22.84 4.13
N THR A 62 7.59 21.85 4.89
CA THR A 62 8.76 22.03 5.77
C THR A 62 10.05 22.27 4.97
N PHE A 63 10.23 21.59 3.83
CA PHE A 63 11.33 21.83 2.91
C PHE A 63 11.34 23.28 2.39
N LEU A 64 10.19 23.77 1.88
CA LEU A 64 10.05 25.13 1.35
C LEU A 64 10.31 26.19 2.41
N ILE A 65 9.82 25.99 3.64
CA ILE A 65 10.08 26.90 4.77
C ILE A 65 11.57 26.90 5.12
N SER A 66 12.22 25.73 5.18
CA SER A 66 13.65 25.65 5.51
C SER A 66 14.53 26.33 4.44
N LEU A 67 14.19 26.14 3.15
CA LEU A 67 14.85 26.81 2.03
C LEU A 67 14.66 28.34 2.11
N ALA A 68 13.45 28.80 2.37
CA ALA A 68 13.15 30.22 2.54
C ALA A 68 13.92 30.82 3.73
N CYS A 69 13.99 30.13 4.87
CA CYS A 69 14.79 30.56 6.01
C CYS A 69 16.29 30.62 5.67
N CYS A 70 16.82 29.65 4.92
CA CYS A 70 18.23 29.66 4.48
C CYS A 70 18.57 30.91 3.65
N ILE A 71 17.68 31.30 2.74
CA ILE A 71 17.89 32.43 1.83
C ILE A 71 17.63 33.78 2.52
N ILE A 72 16.58 33.88 3.33
CA ILE A 72 16.08 35.17 3.87
C ILE A 72 16.84 35.59 5.15
N THR A 73 17.17 34.66 6.04
CA THR A 73 17.82 34.98 7.32
C THR A 73 19.15 35.73 7.25
N PRO A 74 20.05 35.54 6.25
CA PRO A 74 21.29 36.32 6.15
C PRO A 74 21.06 37.80 5.81
N PHE A 75 19.94 38.15 5.19
CA PHE A 75 19.57 39.53 4.84
C PHE A 75 18.80 40.25 5.95
N LEU A 76 17.97 39.52 6.71
CA LEU A 76 17.17 40.10 7.79
C LEU A 76 17.96 40.39 9.08
N ARG A 77 19.13 39.75 9.29
CA ARG A 77 19.91 39.86 10.53
C ARG A 77 21.26 40.53 10.31
N LYS A 78 21.52 41.61 11.05
CA LYS A 78 22.87 42.18 11.24
C LYS A 78 23.61 41.37 12.29
N THR A 79 24.22 40.27 11.87
CA THR A 79 25.04 39.38 12.72
C THR A 79 26.43 39.19 12.12
N ALA A 80 27.39 38.77 12.96
CA ALA A 80 28.73 38.42 12.51
C ALA A 80 28.69 37.32 11.42
N VAL A 81 29.60 37.38 10.46
CA VAL A 81 29.66 36.48 9.29
C VAL A 81 29.64 35.00 9.71
N ARG A 82 30.37 34.64 10.77
CA ARG A 82 30.40 33.28 11.32
C ARG A 82 29.03 32.78 11.81
N ALA A 83 28.22 33.66 12.40
CA ALA A 83 26.89 33.32 12.87
C ALA A 83 25.86 33.20 11.72
N LYS A 84 26.06 33.93 10.61
CA LYS A 84 25.26 33.76 9.39
C LYS A 84 25.53 32.41 8.73
N ALA A 85 26.81 32.05 8.58
CA ALA A 85 27.23 30.78 8.00
C ALA A 85 26.70 29.58 8.80
N ALA A 86 26.80 29.62 10.14
CA ALA A 86 26.27 28.57 10.99
C ALA A 86 24.74 28.40 10.85
N SER A 87 23.98 29.51 10.78
CA SER A 87 22.52 29.45 10.60
C SER A 87 22.12 28.88 9.24
N MET A 88 22.82 29.26 8.16
CA MET A 88 22.55 28.73 6.82
C MET A 88 22.83 27.23 6.73
N PHE A 89 23.92 26.76 7.35
CA PHE A 89 24.26 25.35 7.37
C PHE A 89 23.19 24.49 8.07
N ILE A 90 22.63 24.98 9.19
CA ILE A 90 21.55 24.29 9.90
C ILE A 90 20.30 24.17 9.03
N TYR A 91 19.87 25.25 8.36
CA TYR A 91 18.69 25.21 7.48
C TYR A 91 18.92 24.33 6.23
N LEU A 92 20.15 24.29 5.72
CA LEU A 92 20.51 23.41 4.62
C LEU A 92 20.42 21.93 5.04
N LEU A 93 20.95 21.57 6.21
CA LEU A 93 20.83 20.22 6.75
C LEU A 93 19.37 19.82 6.99
N LEU A 94 18.56 20.73 7.52
CA LEU A 94 17.14 20.48 7.73
C LEU A 94 16.40 20.26 6.39
N ALA A 95 16.72 21.06 5.36
CA ALA A 95 16.15 20.88 4.02
C ALA A 95 16.57 19.54 3.37
N LEU A 96 17.84 19.16 3.50
CA LEU A 96 18.36 17.88 3.01
C LEU A 96 17.72 16.70 3.75
N PHE A 97 17.48 16.82 5.05
CA PHE A 97 16.78 15.82 5.84
C PHE A 97 15.32 15.66 5.38
N SER A 98 14.62 16.75 5.09
CA SER A 98 13.24 16.71 4.55
C SER A 98 13.14 16.01 3.19
N LEU A 99 14.19 16.06 2.35
CA LEU A 99 14.25 15.33 1.08
C LEU A 99 14.23 13.81 1.25
N GLY A 100 14.79 13.27 2.34
CA GLY A 100 14.71 11.84 2.66
C GLY A 100 13.27 11.36 2.93
N PHE A 101 12.38 12.26 3.36
CA PHE A 101 10.97 11.98 3.61
C PHE A 101 10.06 12.26 2.40
N LEU A 102 10.57 12.98 1.39
CA LEU A 102 9.91 13.24 0.11
C LEU A 102 9.97 12.05 -0.86
N MET A 103 10.81 11.04 -0.57
CA MET A 103 10.77 9.76 -1.27
C MET A 103 9.36 9.18 -1.15
N PRO A 104 8.61 9.06 -2.25
CA PRO A 104 7.27 8.52 -2.20
C PRO A 104 7.39 7.07 -1.73
N SER A 105 6.76 6.76 -0.61
CA SER A 105 6.34 5.41 -0.32
C SER A 105 5.33 5.03 -1.41
N PHE A 106 5.81 4.60 -2.58
CA PHE A 106 4.99 4.16 -3.72
C PHE A 106 4.19 2.87 -3.44
N GLY A 107 4.06 2.45 -2.17
CA GLY A 107 3.24 1.29 -1.79
C GLY A 107 1.74 1.59 -1.90
N ALA A 108 1.33 2.74 -1.36
CA ALA A 108 0.00 3.34 -1.37
C ALA A 108 -0.80 3.22 -2.67
N ALA A 109 -0.27 3.87 -3.72
CA ALA A 109 -0.94 4.02 -4.99
C ALA A 109 -0.97 2.71 -5.78
N ARG A 110 -0.23 1.68 -5.34
CA ARG A 110 -0.21 0.39 -6.00
C ARG A 110 -1.34 -0.50 -5.54
N GLU A 111 -1.88 -0.39 -4.33
CA GLU A 111 -2.87 -1.37 -3.88
C GLU A 111 -4.18 -1.35 -4.69
N PRO A 112 -4.81 -0.20 -4.98
CA PRO A 112 -5.93 -0.14 -5.92
C PRO A 112 -5.56 -0.68 -7.32
N ALA A 113 -4.36 -0.37 -7.81
CA ALA A 113 -3.88 -0.87 -9.10
C ALA A 113 -3.63 -2.39 -9.10
N ARG A 114 -3.11 -2.93 -8.00
CA ARG A 114 -2.88 -4.36 -7.78
C ARG A 114 -4.21 -5.11 -7.63
N ARG A 115 -5.23 -4.51 -7.01
CA ARG A 115 -6.60 -5.06 -7.00
C ARG A 115 -7.19 -5.16 -8.40
N ILE A 116 -7.00 -4.13 -9.23
CA ILE A 116 -7.40 -4.16 -10.65
C ILE A 116 -6.63 -5.25 -11.39
N SER A 117 -5.33 -5.37 -11.16
CA SER A 117 -4.49 -6.43 -11.74
C SER A 117 -4.92 -7.82 -11.29
N CYS A 118 -5.27 -8.01 -10.01
CA CYS A 118 -5.81 -9.24 -9.45
C CYS A 118 -7.13 -9.63 -10.14
N GLY A 119 -8.04 -8.66 -10.32
CA GLY A 119 -9.27 -8.86 -11.10
C GLY A 119 -9.00 -9.19 -12.57
N SER A 120 -7.95 -8.63 -13.18
CA SER A 120 -7.51 -8.99 -14.53
C SER A 120 -6.97 -10.41 -14.61
N ASN A 121 -6.18 -10.86 -13.62
CA ASN A 121 -5.71 -12.24 -13.54
C ASN A 121 -6.91 -13.21 -13.47
N LEU A 122 -7.91 -12.93 -12.63
CA LEU A 122 -9.13 -13.74 -12.57
C LEU A 122 -9.88 -13.82 -13.91
N ARG A 123 -9.89 -12.74 -14.68
CA ARG A 123 -10.48 -12.73 -16.04
C ARG A 123 -9.67 -13.58 -17.02
N GLN A 124 -8.34 -13.51 -16.96
CA GLN A 124 -7.47 -14.33 -17.80
C GLN A 124 -7.67 -15.83 -17.50
N ILE A 125 -7.69 -16.22 -16.21
CA ILE A 125 -7.97 -17.60 -15.80
C ILE A 125 -9.35 -18.05 -16.32
N ARG A 126 -10.38 -17.20 -16.19
CA ARG A 126 -11.72 -17.50 -16.69
C ARG A 126 -11.72 -17.76 -18.21
N ILE A 127 -11.05 -16.94 -19.00
CA ILE A 127 -11.00 -17.13 -20.45
C ILE A 127 -10.35 -18.49 -20.78
N CYS A 128 -9.26 -18.86 -20.09
CA CYS A 128 -8.65 -20.17 -20.27
C CYS A 128 -9.55 -21.33 -19.80
N LEU A 129 -10.34 -21.12 -18.74
CA LEU A 129 -11.37 -22.07 -18.29
C LEU A 129 -12.48 -22.25 -19.33
N GLU A 130 -12.89 -21.17 -20.01
CA GLU A 130 -13.86 -21.22 -21.11
C GLU A 130 -13.28 -21.99 -22.31
N GLN A 131 -12.03 -21.74 -22.69
CA GLN A 131 -11.35 -22.48 -23.75
C GLN A 131 -11.27 -23.97 -23.44
N TYR A 132 -10.90 -24.34 -22.21
CA TYR A 132 -10.93 -25.74 -21.78
C TYR A 132 -12.36 -26.31 -21.88
N ALA A 133 -13.37 -25.57 -21.41
CA ALA A 133 -14.74 -26.06 -21.46
C ALA A 133 -15.24 -26.26 -22.91
N GLU A 134 -14.82 -25.42 -23.86
CA GLU A 134 -15.15 -25.59 -25.28
C GLU A 134 -14.62 -26.92 -25.85
N ASP A 135 -13.43 -27.36 -25.43
CA ASP A 135 -12.81 -28.61 -25.88
C ASP A 135 -13.35 -29.86 -25.13
N PHE A 136 -13.95 -29.68 -23.95
CA PHE A 136 -14.42 -30.76 -23.07
C PHE A 136 -15.93 -30.72 -22.81
N ASP A 137 -16.75 -30.63 -23.86
CA ASP A 137 -18.23 -30.72 -23.81
C ASP A 137 -18.92 -29.72 -22.85
N GLY A 138 -18.29 -28.57 -22.62
CA GLY A 138 -18.74 -27.52 -21.70
C GLY A 138 -18.34 -27.73 -20.24
N PHE A 139 -17.64 -28.83 -19.91
CA PHE A 139 -17.18 -29.12 -18.56
C PHE A 139 -15.89 -28.39 -18.22
N LEU A 140 -15.87 -27.83 -17.02
CA LEU A 140 -14.70 -27.18 -16.47
C LEU A 140 -13.70 -28.22 -15.93
N PRO A 141 -12.40 -27.88 -15.87
CA PRO A 141 -11.38 -28.80 -15.37
C PRO A 141 -11.61 -29.15 -13.88
N PRO A 142 -11.08 -30.28 -13.40
CA PRO A 142 -11.22 -30.65 -11.99
C PRO A 142 -10.49 -29.68 -11.04
N ASP A 143 -9.40 -29.05 -11.49
CA ASP A 143 -8.63 -28.10 -10.72
C ASP A 143 -7.87 -27.08 -11.59
N LEU A 144 -7.22 -26.10 -10.94
CA LEU A 144 -6.40 -25.09 -11.63
C LEU A 144 -5.07 -25.62 -12.19
N PRO A 145 -4.34 -26.55 -11.53
CA PRO A 145 -3.16 -27.18 -12.11
C PRO A 145 -3.42 -27.83 -13.47
N THR A 146 -4.59 -28.46 -13.66
CA THR A 146 -4.97 -29.06 -14.95
C THR A 146 -4.84 -28.06 -16.11
N LEU A 147 -5.24 -26.80 -15.94
CA LEU A 147 -5.09 -25.75 -16.97
C LEU A 147 -3.63 -25.45 -17.35
N SER A 148 -2.73 -25.55 -16.38
CA SER A 148 -1.30 -25.33 -16.60
C SER A 148 -0.67 -26.54 -17.28
N GLU A 149 -1.02 -27.75 -16.83
CA GLU A 149 -0.54 -29.01 -17.41
C GLU A 149 -1.03 -29.23 -18.85
N SER A 150 -2.27 -28.82 -19.15
CA SER A 150 -2.84 -28.85 -20.50
C SER A 150 -2.50 -27.62 -21.35
N ALA A 151 -1.61 -26.75 -20.86
CA ALA A 151 -1.06 -25.59 -21.55
C ALA A 151 -2.06 -24.48 -21.97
N TYR A 152 -3.32 -24.52 -21.53
CA TYR A 152 -4.26 -23.40 -21.74
C TYR A 152 -3.84 -22.14 -20.98
N LEU A 153 -3.20 -22.30 -19.82
CA LEU A 153 -2.65 -21.19 -19.03
C LEU A 153 -1.28 -21.56 -18.45
N SER A 154 -0.23 -21.33 -19.24
CA SER A 154 1.14 -21.71 -18.86
C SER A 154 1.85 -20.70 -17.95
N ASP A 155 1.38 -19.45 -17.90
CA ASP A 155 2.04 -18.41 -17.10
C ASP A 155 1.66 -18.53 -15.61
N ALA A 156 2.62 -19.02 -14.83
CA ALA A 156 2.50 -19.18 -13.38
C ALA A 156 2.22 -17.85 -12.64
N ALA A 157 2.62 -16.70 -13.19
CA ALA A 157 2.42 -15.40 -12.56
C ALA A 157 0.93 -15.03 -12.49
N ILE A 158 0.11 -15.49 -13.43
CA ILE A 158 -1.33 -15.21 -13.47
C ILE A 158 -2.05 -15.88 -12.29
N TYR A 159 -1.56 -17.01 -11.79
CA TYR A 159 -2.12 -17.70 -10.63
C TYR A 159 -1.77 -17.04 -9.28
N ARG A 160 -0.91 -16.03 -9.29
CA ARG A 160 -0.46 -15.33 -8.09
C ARG A 160 -1.12 -13.97 -7.95
N CYS A 161 -1.47 -13.61 -6.71
CA CYS A 161 -2.05 -12.31 -6.43
C CYS A 161 -0.92 -11.27 -6.23
N PRO A 162 -0.93 -10.14 -6.97
CA PRO A 162 0.13 -9.13 -6.89
C PRO A 162 0.15 -8.34 -5.57
N SER A 163 -0.90 -8.46 -4.75
CA SER A 163 -0.99 -7.83 -3.42
C SER A 163 -0.54 -8.72 -2.27
N ARG A 164 -0.34 -10.02 -2.52
CA ARG A 164 -0.05 -10.99 -1.47
C ARG A 164 1.37 -10.80 -0.93
N GLN A 165 1.49 -10.64 0.39
CA GLN A 165 2.77 -10.39 1.04
C GLN A 165 3.43 -11.68 1.56
N GLU A 166 2.63 -12.63 2.01
CA GLU A 166 3.10 -13.91 2.51
C GLU A 166 3.15 -14.94 1.37
N PRO A 167 4.19 -15.77 1.24
CA PRO A 167 4.22 -16.83 0.22
C PRO A 167 3.14 -17.90 0.46
N ASN A 168 2.65 -18.53 -0.62
CA ASN A 168 1.62 -19.58 -0.56
C ASN A 168 2.34 -20.88 -0.85
N THR A 169 2.01 -21.92 -0.09
CA THR A 169 2.41 -23.27 -0.46
C THR A 169 1.53 -23.84 -1.56
N ASP A 170 0.31 -23.32 -1.72
CA ASP A 170 -0.63 -23.81 -2.71
C ASP A 170 -0.28 -23.34 -4.13
N PHE A 171 -0.79 -24.06 -5.12
CA PHE A 171 -0.55 -23.80 -6.54
C PHE A 171 -0.95 -22.37 -6.96
N ALA A 172 -2.12 -21.91 -6.50
CA ALA A 172 -2.66 -20.60 -6.83
C ALA A 172 -3.07 -19.83 -5.57
N ASP A 173 -3.04 -18.52 -5.68
CA ASP A 173 -3.57 -17.61 -4.66
C ASP A 173 -5.08 -17.40 -4.81
N TYR A 174 -5.71 -18.08 -5.76
CA TYR A 174 -7.14 -18.05 -6.03
C TYR A 174 -7.79 -19.38 -5.67
N LEU A 175 -8.98 -19.32 -5.10
CA LEU A 175 -9.85 -20.47 -4.84
C LEU A 175 -10.71 -20.74 -6.07
N TYR A 176 -10.83 -22.01 -6.45
CA TYR A 176 -11.56 -22.46 -7.62
C TYR A 176 -12.73 -23.36 -7.24
N TYR A 177 -13.88 -23.13 -7.86
CA TYR A 177 -15.16 -23.79 -7.53
C TYR A 177 -15.87 -24.37 -8.76
N GLY A 178 -15.17 -24.49 -9.89
CA GLY A 178 -15.73 -25.01 -11.14
C GLY A 178 -15.65 -26.53 -11.30
N ALA A 179 -14.98 -27.25 -10.40
CA ALA A 179 -14.76 -28.69 -10.52
C ALA A 179 -16.08 -29.46 -10.72
N ASN A 180 -16.14 -30.33 -11.73
CA ASN A 180 -17.32 -31.12 -12.12
C ASN A 180 -18.55 -30.30 -12.50
N ARG A 181 -18.38 -29.03 -12.88
CA ARG A 181 -19.48 -28.15 -13.32
C ARG A 181 -19.32 -27.77 -14.77
N ARG A 182 -20.42 -27.37 -15.38
CA ARG A 182 -20.40 -26.80 -16.71
C ARG A 182 -20.33 -25.29 -16.65
N ILE A 183 -19.64 -24.66 -17.60
CA ILE A 183 -19.50 -23.20 -17.63
C ILE A 183 -20.84 -22.49 -17.94
N ASP A 184 -21.74 -23.17 -18.67
CA ASP A 184 -23.06 -22.68 -19.09
C ASP A 184 -24.18 -22.95 -18.06
N GLU A 185 -23.83 -23.52 -16.90
CA GLU A 185 -24.78 -23.87 -15.85
C GLU A 185 -25.52 -22.63 -15.30
N LYS A 186 -26.84 -22.74 -15.15
CA LYS A 186 -27.70 -21.69 -14.58
C LYS A 186 -28.27 -22.16 -13.23
N PRO A 187 -28.29 -21.29 -12.19
CA PRO A 187 -27.85 -19.89 -12.18
C PRO A 187 -26.31 -19.74 -12.15
N PRO A 188 -25.77 -18.56 -12.53
CA PRO A 188 -24.34 -18.30 -12.44
C PRO A 188 -23.84 -18.52 -11.02
N PHE A 189 -22.81 -19.34 -10.90
CA PHE A 189 -22.15 -19.66 -9.65
C PHE A 189 -20.80 -18.96 -9.50
N LEU A 190 -20.28 -18.92 -8.27
CA LEU A 190 -18.93 -18.46 -7.98
C LEU A 190 -17.91 -19.40 -8.63
N LEU A 191 -17.13 -18.91 -9.59
CA LEU A 191 -16.14 -19.69 -10.32
C LEU A 191 -14.75 -19.57 -9.69
N LEU A 192 -14.30 -18.34 -9.44
CA LEU A 192 -13.03 -18.05 -8.78
C LEU A 192 -13.25 -17.05 -7.63
N LYS A 193 -12.50 -17.22 -6.55
CA LYS A 193 -12.50 -16.29 -5.42
C LYS A 193 -11.08 -16.00 -4.99
N ASP A 194 -10.83 -14.76 -4.65
CA ASP A 194 -9.61 -14.33 -4.01
C ASP A 194 -9.44 -14.97 -2.63
N ARG A 195 -8.25 -15.49 -2.32
CA ARG A 195 -7.99 -16.13 -1.03
C ARG A 195 -7.88 -15.08 0.07
N ALA A 196 -8.26 -15.46 1.30
CA ALA A 196 -8.07 -14.62 2.47
C ALA A 196 -6.58 -14.21 2.62
N ARG A 197 -6.34 -12.97 3.07
CA ARG A 197 -5.02 -12.34 3.23
C ARG A 197 -4.28 -11.96 1.95
N ASN A 198 -4.87 -12.13 0.76
CA ASN A 198 -4.26 -11.65 -0.48
C ASN A 198 -4.22 -10.12 -0.57
N HIS A 199 -5.24 -9.45 -0.02
CA HIS A 199 -5.33 -8.00 0.05
C HIS A 199 -5.35 -7.53 1.51
N PRO A 200 -4.77 -6.35 1.83
CA PRO A 200 -4.93 -5.71 3.12
C PRO A 200 -6.39 -5.26 3.33
N GLY A 201 -6.87 -5.42 4.56
CA GLY A 201 -8.24 -5.13 4.95
C GLY A 201 -9.22 -6.20 4.48
N LYS A 202 -10.48 -5.81 4.34
CA LYS A 202 -11.61 -6.72 4.08
C LYS A 202 -12.01 -6.80 2.60
N TYR A 203 -11.04 -6.79 1.69
CA TYR A 203 -11.30 -6.79 0.25
C TYR A 203 -10.97 -8.13 -0.40
N GLY A 204 -11.83 -8.59 -1.30
CA GLY A 204 -11.57 -9.76 -2.15
C GLY A 204 -12.31 -9.67 -3.49
N ASN A 205 -11.68 -10.20 -4.54
CA ASN A 205 -12.31 -10.31 -5.86
C ASN A 205 -13.05 -11.65 -6.00
N LEU A 206 -14.24 -11.61 -6.59
CA LEU A 206 -15.07 -12.79 -6.89
C LEU A 206 -15.38 -12.80 -8.38
N MET A 207 -15.08 -13.90 -9.06
CA MET A 207 -15.44 -14.11 -10.47
C MET A 207 -16.59 -15.11 -10.54
N LEU A 208 -17.71 -14.71 -11.13
CA LEU A 208 -18.81 -15.62 -11.44
C LEU A 208 -18.58 -16.34 -12.77
N SER A 209 -19.24 -17.49 -12.96
CA SER A 209 -19.24 -18.27 -14.21
C SER A 209 -19.77 -17.51 -15.42
N ASN A 210 -20.56 -16.46 -15.25
CA ASN A 210 -21.06 -15.61 -16.35
C ASN A 210 -20.17 -14.39 -16.71
N GLY A 211 -19.08 -14.17 -15.99
CA GLY A 211 -18.05 -13.16 -16.33
C GLY A 211 -18.10 -11.93 -15.45
N ASN A 212 -19.10 -11.86 -14.58
CA ASN A 212 -19.23 -10.78 -13.64
C ASN A 212 -18.16 -10.88 -12.56
N LEU A 213 -17.31 -9.85 -12.51
CA LEU A 213 -16.39 -9.62 -11.40
C LEU A 213 -17.13 -8.83 -10.32
N LEU A 214 -17.29 -9.44 -9.15
CA LEU A 214 -17.87 -8.83 -7.96
C LEU A 214 -16.75 -8.56 -6.93
N TYR A 215 -17.00 -7.61 -6.05
CA TYR A 215 -16.09 -7.26 -4.97
C TYR A 215 -16.74 -7.61 -3.65
N GLU A 216 -16.09 -8.47 -2.87
CA GLU A 216 -16.48 -8.76 -1.49
C GLU A 216 -15.84 -7.69 -0.59
N LYS A 217 -16.68 -6.93 0.11
CA LYS A 217 -16.29 -6.15 1.28
C LYS A 217 -16.73 -6.96 2.49
N ASN A 218 -15.79 -7.66 3.14
CA ASN A 218 -16.08 -8.31 4.43
C ASN A 218 -16.26 -7.25 5.54
#